data_AF-A0A2I0IL02-F1
#
_entry.id   AF-A0A2I0IL02-F1
#
_cell.length_a   1.000
_cell.length_b   1.000
_cell.length_c   1.000
_cell.angle_alpha   90.00
_cell.angle_beta   90.00
_cell.angle_gamma   90.00
#
_symmetry.space_group_name_H-M   'P 1'
#
loop_
_entity.id
_entity.type
_entity.pdbx_description
1 polymer ?
#
loop_
_entity_poly.entity_id
_entity_poly.type
_entity_poly.pdbx_seq_one_letter_code
_entity_poly.pdbx_strand_id
1 'polypeptide(L)'
;MELGSTEDQRLGLGPGGDLTMELGSTEDQRLGLGPGGDLTMRLGPTDDQRFGLDHVGDLLMGLGSTEDQRLGLGPGGDLTMRLGHGGDLAMGLDPTVDQRLGLGLVGDLTMGLGPTVDQRLGLGPVGDLTMGLGPTVDQRLGLGPVGDLTMVLGTKEDQRLGIGPVEDITMGLGPTVDQRLRLGPVGDLTMGLDPTVDQRLGLGPLGDPTMGLGPTVDQRLGLGLVGDLTMGVGPT
;
A
#
# COMPACT_ATOMS: atom_id res chain seq x y z
N MET A 1 26.96 -9.16 3.28
CA MET A 1 27.40 -8.81 4.65
C MET A 1 26.41 -9.41 5.62
N GLU A 2 26.86 -10.02 6.71
CA GLU A 2 25.99 -10.63 7.73
C GLU A 2 26.36 -10.03 9.10
N LEU A 3 25.38 -9.52 9.84
CA LEU A 3 25.57 -9.04 11.22
C LEU A 3 24.68 -9.85 12.18
N GLY A 4 25.24 -10.24 13.33
CA GLY A 4 24.53 -11.00 14.37
C GLY A 4 23.61 -10.12 15.24
N SER A 5 23.01 -10.73 16.26
CA SER A 5 22.10 -10.03 17.19
C SER A 5 22.83 -9.03 18.10
N THR A 6 22.26 -7.85 18.28
CA THR A 6 22.78 -6.77 19.13
C THR A 6 21.63 -5.89 19.65
N GLU A 7 21.82 -5.15 20.74
CA GLU A 7 20.83 -4.18 21.23
C GLU A 7 20.54 -3.10 20.16
N ASP A 8 21.58 -2.40 19.71
CA ASP A 8 21.48 -1.31 18.73
C ASP A 8 22.31 -1.59 17.47
N GLN A 9 21.72 -1.38 16.29
CA GLN A 9 22.43 -1.39 15.00
C GLN A 9 22.24 -0.07 14.26
N ARG A 10 23.36 0.57 13.90
CA ARG A 10 23.37 1.76 13.06
C ARG A 10 24.37 1.60 11.93
N LEU A 11 23.89 1.66 10.69
CA LEU A 11 24.73 1.54 9.51
C LEU A 11 24.40 2.63 8.49
N GLY A 12 25.44 3.27 7.97
CA GLY A 12 25.35 4.27 6.91
C GLY A 12 26.34 3.91 5.81
N LEU A 13 25.85 3.61 4.60
CA LEU A 13 26.72 3.35 3.45
C LEU A 13 26.59 4.50 2.45
N GLY A 14 27.73 4.97 1.94
CA GLY A 14 27.77 5.90 0.83
C GLY A 14 27.41 5.23 -0.50
N PRO A 15 27.58 5.94 -1.63
CA PRO A 15 27.29 5.39 -2.94
C PRO A 15 28.05 4.09 -3.21
N GLY A 16 27.38 3.11 -3.80
CA GLY A 16 27.93 1.76 -3.97
C GLY A 16 27.43 1.03 -5.21
N GLY A 17 27.99 -0.13 -5.49
CA GLY A 17 27.43 -1.08 -6.46
C GLY A 17 26.37 -1.96 -5.81
N ASP A 18 26.22 -3.18 -6.30
CA ASP A 18 25.23 -4.12 -5.79
C ASP A 18 25.56 -4.56 -4.35
N LEU A 19 24.53 -4.69 -3.53
CA LEU A 19 24.62 -4.96 -2.11
C LEU A 19 23.73 -6.13 -1.71
N THR A 20 24.28 -7.03 -0.91
CA THR A 20 23.51 -8.10 -0.26
C THR A 20 23.79 -8.09 1.24
N MET A 21 22.73 -7.99 2.04
CA MET A 21 22.83 -7.90 3.51
C MET A 21 21.82 -8.79 4.23
N GLU A 22 22.26 -9.41 5.32
CA GLU A 22 21.40 -10.11 6.28
C GLU A 22 21.73 -9.59 7.68
N LEU A 23 20.71 -9.10 8.39
CA LEU A 23 20.85 -8.57 9.74
C LEU A 23 20.02 -9.42 10.69
N GLY A 24 20.61 -9.80 11.82
CA GLY A 24 19.96 -10.55 12.89
C GLY A 24 18.93 -9.72 13.67
N SER A 25 18.47 -10.28 14.79
CA SER A 25 17.50 -9.62 15.67
C SER A 25 18.12 -8.48 16.48
N THR A 26 17.40 -7.37 16.66
CA THR A 26 17.86 -6.20 17.42
C THR A 26 16.74 -5.56 18.23
N GLU A 27 17.03 -4.65 19.17
CA GLU A 27 15.99 -3.78 19.74
C GLU A 27 15.78 -2.59 18.79
N ASP A 28 16.88 -1.89 18.45
CA ASP A 28 16.86 -0.71 17.59
C ASP A 28 17.70 -0.93 16.33
N GLN A 29 17.11 -0.73 15.15
CA GLN A 29 17.82 -0.80 13.87
C GLN A 29 17.64 0.47 13.03
N ARG A 30 18.76 1.10 12.66
CA ARG A 30 18.78 2.28 11.78
C ARG A 30 19.74 2.10 10.63
N LEU A 31 19.24 2.15 9.42
CA LEU A 31 20.03 1.94 8.21
C LEU A 31 19.76 3.03 7.17
N GLY A 32 20.82 3.66 6.68
CA GLY A 32 20.77 4.65 5.60
C GLY A 32 21.73 4.26 4.48
N LEU A 33 21.22 4.09 3.26
CA LEU A 33 22.06 3.77 2.11
C LEU A 33 21.93 4.87 1.05
N GLY A 34 23.08 5.38 0.64
CA GLY A 34 23.18 6.31 -0.49
C GLY A 34 22.89 5.61 -1.82
N PRO A 35 22.98 6.34 -2.93
CA PRO A 35 22.62 5.83 -4.24
C PRO A 35 23.44 4.59 -4.64
N GLY A 36 22.78 3.56 -5.17
CA GLY A 36 23.45 2.30 -5.46
C GLY A 36 22.86 1.50 -6.60
N GLY A 37 23.50 0.36 -6.89
CA GLY A 37 22.99 -0.66 -7.79
C GLY A 37 21.86 -1.46 -7.15
N ASP A 38 21.86 -2.77 -7.37
CA ASP A 38 20.79 -3.64 -6.87
C ASP A 38 21.00 -3.96 -5.38
N LEU A 39 19.90 -3.99 -4.62
CA LEU A 39 19.93 -4.26 -3.18
C LEU A 39 19.07 -5.48 -2.85
N THR A 40 19.69 -6.46 -2.21
CA THR A 40 18.99 -7.58 -1.57
C THR A 40 19.22 -7.55 -0.07
N MET A 41 18.13 -7.57 0.70
CA MET A 41 18.20 -7.45 2.16
C MET A 41 17.23 -8.37 2.89
N ARG A 42 17.69 -8.96 3.99
CA ARG A 42 16.84 -9.64 4.97
C ARG A 42 17.12 -9.11 6.37
N LEU A 43 16.08 -8.61 7.03
CA LEU A 43 16.15 -8.09 8.40
C LEU A 43 15.42 -9.03 9.34
N GLY A 44 16.04 -9.33 10.48
CA GLY A 44 15.44 -10.10 11.55
C GLY A 44 14.31 -9.36 12.27
N PRO A 45 13.74 -9.98 13.31
CA PRO A 45 12.81 -9.31 14.21
C PRO A 45 13.49 -8.15 14.95
N THR A 46 12.80 -7.01 15.05
CA THR A 46 13.31 -5.80 15.71
C THR A 46 12.18 -5.05 16.39
N ASP A 47 12.40 -4.37 17.51
CA ASP A 47 11.33 -3.56 18.11
C ASP A 47 11.12 -2.28 17.27
N ASP A 48 12.19 -1.50 17.08
CA ASP A 48 12.21 -0.24 16.34
C ASP A 48 13.07 -0.31 15.07
N GLN A 49 12.47 -0.18 13.89
CA GLN A 49 13.19 -0.21 12.63
C GLN A 49 13.03 1.08 11.81
N ARG A 50 14.16 1.69 11.43
CA ARG A 50 14.20 2.84 10.50
C ARG A 50 15.14 2.59 9.34
N PHE A 51 14.61 2.70 8.13
CA PHE A 51 15.39 2.44 6.93
C PHE A 51 15.15 3.52 5.87
N GLY A 52 16.25 4.10 5.39
CA GLY A 52 16.27 5.11 4.34
C GLY A 52 17.14 4.66 3.17
N LEU A 53 16.57 4.71 1.96
CA LEU A 53 17.30 4.55 0.71
C LEU A 53 17.18 5.82 -0.12
N ASP A 54 18.29 6.23 -0.72
CA ASP A 54 18.24 7.13 -1.87
C ASP A 54 17.91 6.34 -3.15
N HIS A 55 18.45 6.74 -4.30
CA HIS A 55 18.20 6.09 -5.59
C HIS A 55 18.85 4.70 -5.67
N VAL A 56 18.06 3.65 -5.91
CA VAL A 56 18.59 2.28 -6.06
C VAL A 56 18.17 1.68 -7.41
N GLY A 57 18.88 0.65 -7.86
CA GLY A 57 18.45 -0.19 -8.99
C GLY A 57 17.23 -1.02 -8.58
N ASP A 58 17.37 -2.33 -8.57
CA ASP A 58 16.32 -3.23 -8.11
C ASP A 58 16.44 -3.50 -6.60
N LEU A 59 15.30 -3.50 -5.90
CA LEU A 59 15.22 -3.75 -4.46
C LEU A 59 14.42 -5.01 -4.15
N LEU A 60 15.07 -5.96 -3.48
CA LEU A 60 14.42 -7.11 -2.86
C LEU A 60 14.63 -7.10 -1.34
N MET A 61 13.53 -7.04 -0.60
CA MET A 61 13.56 -6.91 0.85
C MET A 61 12.61 -7.87 1.56
N GLY A 62 13.11 -8.55 2.59
CA GLY A 62 12.31 -9.29 3.55
C GLY A 62 12.54 -8.74 4.96
N LEU A 63 11.49 -8.26 5.62
CA LEU A 63 11.57 -7.75 6.99
C LEU A 63 10.87 -8.71 7.94
N GLY A 64 11.48 -8.90 9.11
CA GLY A 64 10.94 -9.68 10.22
C GLY A 64 9.74 -9.00 10.87
N SER A 65 9.35 -9.51 12.03
CA SER A 65 8.32 -8.87 12.85
C SER A 65 8.87 -7.63 13.56
N THR A 66 8.09 -6.56 13.58
CA THR A 66 8.49 -5.30 14.23
C THR A 66 7.37 -4.62 14.99
N GLU A 67 7.67 -3.97 16.11
CA GLU A 67 6.68 -3.12 16.80
C GLU A 67 6.47 -1.84 16.00
N ASP A 68 7.54 -1.11 15.68
CA ASP A 68 7.51 0.14 14.93
C ASP A 68 8.43 0.10 13.72
N GLN A 69 7.90 0.39 12.53
CA GLN A 69 8.66 0.36 11.29
C GLN A 69 8.49 1.63 10.46
N ARG A 70 9.60 2.24 10.05
CA ARG A 70 9.63 3.42 9.19
C ARG A 70 10.56 3.24 8.01
N LEU A 71 10.00 3.28 6.80
CA LEU A 71 10.72 3.06 5.55
C LEU A 71 10.56 4.27 4.64
N GLY A 72 11.68 4.82 4.15
CA GLY A 72 11.69 5.85 3.12
C GLY A 72 12.58 5.38 1.97
N LEU A 73 12.00 5.02 0.84
CA LEU A 73 12.74 4.53 -0.31
C LEU A 73 12.66 5.55 -1.45
N GLY A 74 13.83 6.02 -1.88
CA GLY A 74 13.99 6.89 -3.03
C GLY A 74 13.61 6.19 -4.34
N PRO A 75 13.70 6.92 -5.47
CA PRO A 75 13.28 6.39 -6.76
C PRO A 75 14.13 5.17 -7.16
N GLY A 76 13.56 4.22 -7.88
CA GLY A 76 14.33 3.04 -8.30
C GLY A 76 13.75 2.27 -9.48
N GLY A 77 14.34 1.09 -9.72
CA GLY A 77 13.86 0.11 -10.68
C GLY A 77 12.68 -0.68 -10.13
N ASP A 78 12.87 -1.98 -9.99
CA ASP A 78 11.85 -2.90 -9.50
C ASP A 78 11.92 -3.07 -7.98
N LEU A 79 10.77 -2.97 -7.30
CA LEU A 79 10.65 -3.14 -5.86
C LEU A 79 9.85 -4.40 -5.53
N THR A 80 10.45 -5.30 -4.76
CA THR A 80 9.75 -6.42 -4.12
C THR A 80 10.01 -6.43 -2.61
N MET A 81 8.94 -6.33 -1.82
CA MET A 81 9.01 -6.36 -0.36
C MET A 81 8.05 -7.36 0.25
N ARG A 82 8.52 -8.06 1.28
CA ARG A 82 7.68 -8.88 2.16
C ARG A 82 7.90 -8.48 3.61
N LEU A 83 6.81 -8.17 4.30
CA LEU A 83 6.84 -7.82 5.72
C LEU A 83 6.17 -8.92 6.55
N GLY A 84 6.73 -9.14 7.74
CA GLY A 84 6.18 -10.03 8.75
C GLY A 84 4.94 -9.47 9.43
N HIS A 85 4.69 -9.95 10.63
CA HIS A 85 3.62 -9.45 11.50
C HIS A 85 4.20 -8.29 12.31
N GLY A 86 3.50 -7.18 12.45
CA GLY A 86 4.02 -6.04 13.19
C GLY A 86 2.96 -5.15 13.82
N GLY A 87 3.42 -4.20 14.62
CA GLY A 87 2.62 -3.09 15.14
C GLY A 87 2.44 -2.03 14.05
N ASP A 88 3.07 -0.88 14.21
CA ASP A 88 2.86 0.28 13.36
C ASP A 88 3.88 0.36 12.22
N LEU A 89 3.39 0.61 11.00
CA LEU A 89 4.21 0.74 9.81
C LEU A 89 3.93 2.06 9.08
N ALA A 90 4.98 2.84 8.88
CA ALA A 90 4.99 4.01 8.00
C ALA A 90 5.95 3.80 6.83
N MET A 91 5.46 3.93 5.61
CA MET A 91 6.27 3.76 4.39
C MET A 91 6.02 4.87 3.38
N GLY A 92 7.10 5.45 2.86
CA GLY A 92 7.11 6.33 1.70
C GLY A 92 7.96 5.75 0.59
N LEU A 93 7.38 5.57 -0.60
CA LEU A 93 8.09 5.15 -1.81
C LEU A 93 8.02 6.24 -2.86
N ASP A 94 9.17 6.62 -3.37
CA ASP A 94 9.31 7.48 -4.55
C ASP A 94 9.05 6.68 -5.85
N PRO A 95 9.08 7.33 -7.04
CA PRO A 95 8.75 6.66 -8.30
C PRO A 95 9.57 5.40 -8.59
N THR A 96 8.92 4.36 -9.10
CA THR A 96 9.53 3.08 -9.50
C THR A 96 8.96 2.59 -10.82
N VAL A 97 9.56 1.54 -11.39
CA VAL A 97 9.00 0.85 -12.56
C VAL A 97 7.88 -0.09 -12.11
N ASP A 98 8.24 -1.07 -11.27
CA ASP A 98 7.33 -2.09 -10.76
C ASP A 98 7.38 -2.16 -9.23
N GLN A 99 6.21 -2.26 -8.58
CA GLN A 99 6.10 -2.44 -7.12
C GLN A 99 5.32 -3.69 -6.75
N ARG A 100 5.89 -4.51 -5.88
CA ARG A 100 5.28 -5.72 -5.31
C ARG A 100 5.47 -5.75 -3.82
N LEU A 101 4.43 -5.46 -3.06
CA LEU A 101 4.48 -5.55 -1.60
C LEU A 101 3.48 -6.59 -1.08
N GLY A 102 3.94 -7.43 -0.15
CA GLY A 102 3.11 -8.37 0.59
C GLY A 102 3.29 -8.17 2.08
N LEU A 103 2.26 -7.72 2.78
CA LEU A 103 2.31 -7.46 4.21
C LEU A 103 1.43 -8.45 4.98
N GLY A 104 1.91 -8.88 6.14
CA GLY A 104 1.18 -9.74 7.07
C GLY A 104 0.13 -8.97 7.88
N LEU A 105 -0.08 -9.42 9.13
CA LEU A 105 -0.89 -8.68 10.10
C LEU A 105 -0.15 -7.43 10.54
N VAL A 106 -0.83 -6.28 10.50
CA VAL A 106 -0.29 -4.99 10.93
C VAL A 106 -1.27 -4.36 11.92
N GLY A 107 -0.76 -3.63 12.92
CA GLY A 107 -1.56 -2.72 13.75
C GLY A 107 -2.02 -1.55 12.90
N ASP A 108 -1.28 -0.44 12.94
CA ASP A 108 -1.59 0.72 12.11
C ASP A 108 -0.65 0.84 10.91
N LEU A 109 -1.19 1.18 9.75
CA LEU A 109 -0.46 1.25 8.49
C LEU A 109 -0.69 2.59 7.80
N THR A 110 0.39 3.35 7.64
CA THR A 110 0.43 4.55 6.80
C THR A 110 1.36 4.36 5.61
N MET A 111 0.84 4.51 4.40
CA MET A 111 1.63 4.34 3.17
C MET A 111 1.42 5.48 2.18
N GLY A 112 2.51 5.99 1.63
CA GLY A 112 2.52 6.88 0.47
C GLY A 112 3.36 6.26 -0.65
N LEU A 113 2.74 5.89 -1.76
CA LEU A 113 3.45 5.32 -2.92
C LEU A 113 3.39 6.29 -4.09
N GLY A 114 4.57 6.61 -4.63
CA GLY A 114 4.73 7.47 -5.79
C GLY A 114 4.25 6.84 -7.09
N PRO A 115 4.40 7.56 -8.21
CA PRO A 115 4.08 7.04 -9.54
C PRO A 115 4.81 5.73 -9.86
N THR A 116 4.10 4.78 -10.45
CA THR A 116 4.70 3.51 -10.93
C THR A 116 4.00 3.02 -12.18
N VAL A 117 4.65 2.16 -12.98
CA VAL A 117 3.99 1.53 -14.13
C VAL A 117 3.04 0.45 -13.60
N ASP A 118 3.59 -0.56 -12.92
CA ASP A 118 2.82 -1.66 -12.34
C ASP A 118 2.88 -1.67 -10.82
N GLN A 119 1.72 -1.70 -10.17
CA GLN A 119 1.62 -1.79 -8.71
C GLN A 119 0.82 -3.01 -8.27
N ARG A 120 1.41 -3.84 -7.41
CA ARG A 120 0.76 -5.01 -6.79
C ARG A 120 0.95 -4.99 -5.29
N LEU A 121 -0.15 -4.89 -4.57
CA LEU A 121 -0.16 -4.85 -3.12
C LEU A 121 -1.14 -5.88 -2.56
N GLY A 122 -0.65 -6.70 -1.64
CA GLY A 122 -1.44 -7.65 -0.87
C GLY A 122 -1.24 -7.40 0.62
N LEU A 123 -2.30 -6.99 1.32
CA LEU A 123 -2.30 -6.75 2.75
C LEU A 123 -3.11 -7.82 3.47
N GLY A 124 -2.56 -8.35 4.56
CA GLY A 124 -3.29 -9.16 5.53
C GLY A 124 -4.27 -8.34 6.35
N PRO A 125 -4.66 -8.83 7.54
CA PRO A 125 -5.45 -8.06 8.49
C PRO A 125 -4.70 -6.79 8.94
N VAL A 126 -5.40 -5.66 8.98
CA VAL A 126 -4.87 -4.38 9.46
C VAL A 126 -5.83 -3.80 10.49
N GLY A 127 -5.31 -3.12 11.52
CA GLY A 127 -6.09 -2.23 12.38
C GLY A 127 -6.54 -1.03 11.57
N ASP A 128 -5.76 0.06 11.58
CA ASP A 128 -6.08 1.26 10.81
C ASP A 128 -5.18 1.39 9.57
N LEU A 129 -5.77 1.72 8.43
CA LEU A 129 -5.07 1.85 7.16
C LEU A 129 -5.28 3.23 6.54
N THR A 130 -4.20 4.00 6.44
CA THR A 130 -4.13 5.24 5.65
C THR A 130 -3.21 5.06 4.45
N MET A 131 -3.72 5.28 3.24
CA MET A 131 -2.96 5.06 2.01
C MET A 131 -3.17 6.14 0.96
N GLY A 132 -2.06 6.68 0.43
CA GLY A 132 -2.04 7.51 -0.76
C GLY A 132 -1.25 6.83 -1.88
N LEU A 133 -1.87 6.57 -3.02
CA LEU A 133 -1.21 5.97 -4.18
C LEU A 133 -1.20 6.96 -5.34
N GLY A 134 -0.02 7.18 -5.92
CA GLY A 134 0.19 8.05 -7.06
C GLY A 134 -0.45 7.53 -8.35
N PRO A 135 -0.22 8.24 -9.46
CA PRO A 135 -0.58 7.79 -10.80
C PRO A 135 0.05 6.45 -11.15
N THR A 136 -0.73 5.53 -11.71
CA THR A 136 -0.21 4.23 -12.14
C THR A 136 -0.80 3.79 -13.47
N VAL A 137 -0.12 2.95 -14.24
CA VAL A 137 -0.74 2.34 -15.43
C VAL A 137 -1.65 1.22 -14.95
N ASP A 138 -1.07 0.22 -14.28
CA ASP A 138 -1.78 -0.95 -13.78
C ASP A 138 -1.70 -1.03 -12.25
N GLN A 139 -2.85 -0.97 -11.57
CA GLN A 139 -2.92 -1.19 -10.12
C GLN A 139 -3.73 -2.43 -9.76
N ARG A 140 -3.15 -3.28 -8.90
CA ARG A 140 -3.82 -4.41 -8.26
C ARG A 140 -3.62 -4.37 -6.75
N LEU A 141 -4.73 -4.22 -6.03
CA LEU A 141 -4.73 -4.16 -4.58
C LEU A 141 -5.71 -5.19 -4.00
N GLY A 142 -5.20 -6.00 -3.07
CA GLY A 142 -5.98 -6.92 -2.26
C GLY A 142 -5.78 -6.61 -0.79
N LEU A 143 -6.84 -6.22 -0.10
CA LEU A 143 -6.86 -5.97 1.34
C LEU A 143 -7.64 -7.08 2.06
N GLY A 144 -7.06 -7.58 3.15
CA GLY A 144 -7.75 -8.42 4.13
C GLY A 144 -8.80 -7.62 4.92
N PRO A 145 -9.19 -8.13 6.11
CA PRO A 145 -9.99 -7.37 7.06
C PRO A 145 -9.23 -6.10 7.50
N VAL A 146 -9.94 -4.98 7.58
CA VAL A 146 -9.40 -3.71 8.09
C VAL A 146 -10.35 -3.20 9.18
N GLY A 147 -9.83 -2.53 10.21
CA GLY A 147 -10.64 -1.71 11.10
C GLY A 147 -11.14 -0.49 10.32
N ASP A 148 -10.31 0.56 10.27
CA ASP A 148 -10.62 1.78 9.53
C ASP A 148 -9.76 1.93 8.27
N LEU A 149 -10.38 2.33 7.16
CA LEU A 149 -9.70 2.52 5.88
C LEU A 149 -9.87 3.93 5.34
N THR A 150 -8.76 4.66 5.21
CA THR A 150 -8.68 5.90 4.43
C THR A 150 -7.76 5.72 3.23
N MET A 151 -8.28 5.91 2.02
CA MET A 151 -7.50 5.72 0.80
C MET A 151 -7.74 6.80 -0.25
N VAL A 152 -6.66 7.27 -0.87
CA VAL A 152 -6.70 8.15 -2.04
C VAL A 152 -5.86 7.56 -3.15
N LEU A 153 -6.44 7.42 -4.35
CA LEU A 153 -5.76 6.89 -5.52
C LEU A 153 -5.70 7.94 -6.63
N GLY A 154 -4.51 8.09 -7.22
CA GLY A 154 -4.30 8.91 -8.41
C GLY A 154 -4.87 8.28 -9.69
N THR A 155 -4.63 8.96 -10.81
CA THR A 155 -5.08 8.58 -12.16
C THR A 155 -4.54 7.23 -12.63
N LYS A 156 -5.36 6.44 -13.36
CA LYS A 156 -5.02 5.08 -13.81
C LYS A 156 -5.48 4.75 -15.22
N GLU A 157 -4.80 3.79 -15.86
CA GLU A 157 -5.38 3.07 -16.99
C GLU A 157 -6.26 1.94 -16.45
N ASP A 158 -5.66 0.98 -15.74
CA ASP A 158 -6.34 -0.19 -15.20
C ASP A 158 -6.28 -0.24 -13.66
N GLN A 159 -7.45 -0.30 -13.01
CA GLN A 159 -7.54 -0.46 -11.57
C GLN A 159 -8.33 -1.71 -11.18
N ARG A 160 -7.73 -2.53 -10.30
CA ARG A 160 -8.41 -3.64 -9.64
C ARG A 160 -8.19 -3.62 -8.13
N LEU A 161 -9.29 -3.47 -7.41
CA LEU A 161 -9.31 -3.39 -5.96
C LEU A 161 -10.25 -4.45 -5.38
N GLY A 162 -9.74 -5.28 -4.49
CA GLY A 162 -10.52 -6.19 -3.66
C GLY A 162 -10.26 -5.87 -2.19
N ILE A 163 -11.31 -5.51 -1.46
CA ILE A 163 -11.22 -5.19 -0.04
C ILE A 163 -12.10 -6.18 0.72
N GLY A 164 -11.55 -6.72 1.81
CA GLY A 164 -12.26 -7.58 2.75
C GLY A 164 -13.33 -6.85 3.57
N PRO A 165 -13.73 -7.43 4.71
CA PRO A 165 -14.58 -6.74 5.68
C PRO A 165 -13.88 -5.51 6.24
N VAL A 166 -14.62 -4.42 6.41
CA VAL A 166 -14.11 -3.19 7.05
C VAL A 166 -15.14 -2.64 8.03
N GLU A 167 -14.70 -1.99 9.10
CA GLU A 167 -15.59 -1.20 9.95
C GLU A 167 -16.01 0.05 9.18
N ASP A 168 -15.09 1.00 8.99
CA ASP A 168 -15.35 2.24 8.27
C ASP A 168 -14.41 2.46 7.08
N ILE A 169 -14.97 2.97 5.97
CA ILE A 169 -14.24 3.25 4.74
C ILE A 169 -14.45 4.71 4.30
N THR A 170 -13.34 5.39 4.01
CA THR A 170 -13.29 6.62 3.23
C THR A 170 -12.35 6.45 2.03
N MET A 171 -12.88 6.55 0.81
CA MET A 171 -12.10 6.39 -0.42
C MET A 171 -12.32 7.51 -1.43
N GLY A 172 -11.23 7.98 -2.03
CA GLY A 172 -11.22 8.79 -3.26
C GLY A 172 -10.49 8.05 -4.38
N LEU A 173 -11.20 7.71 -5.45
CA LEU A 173 -10.62 7.07 -6.62
C LEU A 173 -10.52 8.09 -7.76
N GLY A 174 -9.29 8.36 -8.20
CA GLY A 174 -9.00 9.26 -9.30
C GLY A 174 -9.46 8.73 -10.67
N PRO A 175 -9.31 9.54 -11.73
CA PRO A 175 -9.78 9.19 -13.07
C PRO A 175 -9.16 7.89 -13.57
N THR A 176 -9.98 7.01 -14.15
CA THR A 176 -9.53 5.68 -14.58
C THR A 176 -10.13 5.29 -15.93
N VAL A 177 -9.41 4.53 -16.77
CA VAL A 177 -10.04 3.95 -17.97
C VAL A 177 -10.91 2.76 -17.56
N ASP A 178 -10.31 1.73 -16.95
CA ASP A 178 -11.00 0.51 -16.51
C ASP A 178 -10.92 0.34 -14.98
N GLN A 179 -12.04 0.58 -14.29
CA GLN A 179 -12.12 0.43 -12.84
C GLN A 179 -12.92 -0.80 -12.42
N ARG A 180 -12.30 -1.66 -11.58
CA ARG A 180 -12.96 -2.80 -10.92
C ARG A 180 -12.76 -2.77 -9.42
N LEU A 181 -13.86 -2.63 -8.69
CA LEU A 181 -13.88 -2.65 -7.23
C LEU A 181 -14.76 -3.78 -6.72
N ARG A 182 -14.26 -4.54 -5.75
CA ARG A 182 -15.05 -5.46 -4.94
C ARG A 182 -14.84 -5.15 -3.46
N LEU A 183 -15.92 -4.81 -2.76
CA LEU A 183 -15.93 -4.63 -1.31
C LEU A 183 -16.62 -5.81 -0.63
N GLY A 184 -16.08 -6.22 0.51
CA GLY A 184 -16.75 -7.10 1.47
C GLY A 184 -17.87 -6.37 2.23
N PRO A 185 -18.28 -6.93 3.38
CA PRO A 185 -19.14 -6.21 4.32
C PRO A 185 -18.46 -4.94 4.83
N VAL A 186 -19.19 -3.84 4.90
CA VAL A 186 -18.71 -2.56 5.44
C VAL A 186 -19.75 -2.03 6.41
N GLY A 187 -19.31 -1.44 7.54
CA GLY A 187 -20.15 -0.60 8.39
C GLY A 187 -20.54 0.66 7.62
N ASP A 188 -19.70 1.69 7.67
CA ASP A 188 -19.95 2.94 6.96
C ASP A 188 -19.02 3.13 5.75
N LEU A 189 -19.58 3.63 4.65
CA LEU A 189 -18.84 3.81 3.40
C LEU A 189 -18.99 5.23 2.88
N THR A 190 -17.89 5.98 2.77
CA THR A 190 -17.81 7.22 2.01
C THR A 190 -16.89 7.00 0.80
N MET A 191 -17.41 7.22 -0.41
CA MET A 191 -16.64 7.01 -1.63
C MET A 191 -16.86 8.12 -2.65
N GLY A 192 -15.78 8.71 -3.15
CA GLY A 192 -15.76 9.58 -4.33
C GLY A 192 -15.08 8.87 -5.49
N LEU A 193 -15.75 8.86 -6.64
CA LEU A 193 -15.22 8.30 -7.89
C LEU A 193 -15.12 9.42 -8.92
N ASP A 194 -13.94 9.64 -9.44
CA ASP A 194 -13.70 10.57 -10.55
C ASP A 194 -14.09 9.94 -11.91
N PRO A 195 -14.04 10.70 -13.02
CA PRO A 195 -14.46 10.21 -14.33
C PRO A 195 -13.83 8.87 -14.71
N THR A 196 -14.66 7.95 -15.21
CA THR A 196 -14.22 6.61 -15.62
C THR A 196 -14.77 6.24 -17.00
N VAL A 197 -14.05 5.48 -17.82
CA VAL A 197 -14.65 4.93 -19.05
C VAL A 197 -15.54 3.73 -18.70
N ASP A 198 -14.93 2.68 -18.15
CA ASP A 198 -15.59 1.43 -17.77
C ASP A 198 -15.51 1.20 -16.26
N GLN A 199 -16.65 1.25 -15.57
CA GLN A 199 -16.72 1.08 -14.13
C GLN A 199 -17.51 -0.17 -13.72
N ARG A 200 -16.90 -1.03 -12.90
CA ARG A 200 -17.54 -2.21 -12.29
C ARG A 200 -17.35 -2.23 -10.78
N LEU A 201 -18.44 -2.05 -10.05
CA LEU A 201 -18.46 -2.06 -8.59
C LEU A 201 -19.30 -3.25 -8.11
N GLY A 202 -18.75 -4.06 -7.21
CA GLY A 202 -19.46 -5.11 -6.49
C GLY A 202 -19.32 -4.89 -5.00
N LEU A 203 -20.36 -4.37 -4.36
CA LEU A 203 -20.35 -4.03 -2.94
C LEU A 203 -21.10 -5.12 -2.17
N GLY A 204 -20.50 -5.60 -1.08
CA GLY A 204 -21.14 -6.51 -0.15
C GLY A 204 -22.25 -5.83 0.65
N PRO A 205 -22.64 -6.40 1.80
CA PRO A 205 -23.52 -5.72 2.74
C PRO A 205 -22.90 -4.39 3.22
N LEU A 206 -23.68 -3.32 3.23
CA LEU A 206 -23.25 -1.99 3.70
C LEU A 206 -24.23 -1.52 4.77
N GLY A 207 -23.74 -0.85 5.81
CA GLY A 207 -24.55 -0.03 6.72
C GLY A 207 -25.03 1.21 5.98
N ASP A 208 -24.34 2.33 6.13
CA ASP A 208 -24.76 3.63 5.57
C ASP A 208 -23.78 4.15 4.51
N PRO A 209 -23.96 3.80 3.22
CA PRO A 209 -23.09 4.27 2.16
C PRO A 209 -23.46 5.64 1.60
N THR A 210 -22.45 6.49 1.47
CA THR A 210 -22.45 7.75 0.74
C THR A 210 -21.49 7.68 -0.45
N MET A 211 -22.03 7.79 -1.67
CA MET A 211 -21.24 7.72 -2.91
C MET A 211 -21.39 8.95 -3.80
N GLY A 212 -20.27 9.53 -4.23
CA GLY A 212 -20.21 10.50 -5.32
C GLY A 212 -19.64 9.85 -6.58
N LEU A 213 -20.40 9.87 -7.66
CA LEU A 213 -20.03 9.24 -8.93
C LEU A 213 -19.74 10.28 -9.99
N GLY A 214 -18.51 10.31 -10.51
CA GLY A 214 -18.12 11.07 -11.68
C GLY A 214 -18.77 10.53 -12.96
N PRO A 215 -18.70 11.29 -14.06
CA PRO A 215 -19.21 10.86 -15.36
C PRO A 215 -18.57 9.53 -15.78
N THR A 216 -19.40 8.58 -16.18
CA THR A 216 -18.96 7.25 -16.62
C THR A 216 -19.62 6.88 -17.94
N VAL A 217 -18.86 6.33 -18.90
CA VAL A 217 -19.41 5.85 -20.17
C VAL A 217 -20.22 4.57 -19.94
N ASP A 218 -19.59 3.56 -19.33
CA ASP A 218 -20.21 2.27 -19.04
C ASP A 218 -20.09 1.92 -17.55
N GLN A 219 -21.22 1.92 -16.84
CA GLN A 219 -21.26 1.62 -15.41
C GLN A 219 -22.05 0.35 -15.10
N ARG A 220 -21.47 -0.49 -14.22
CA ARG A 220 -22.15 -1.64 -13.60
C ARG A 220 -21.94 -1.62 -12.09
N LEU A 221 -23.05 -1.62 -11.36
CA LEU A 221 -23.07 -1.65 -9.91
C LEU A 221 -23.88 -2.86 -9.44
N GLY A 222 -23.25 -3.71 -8.63
CA GLY A 222 -23.91 -4.77 -7.87
C GLY A 222 -23.85 -4.43 -6.38
N LEU A 223 -24.99 -4.43 -5.71
CA LEU A 223 -25.11 -4.14 -4.28
C LEU A 223 -25.61 -5.38 -3.54
N GLY A 224 -25.05 -5.61 -2.35
CA GLY A 224 -25.61 -6.49 -1.34
C GLY A 224 -26.79 -5.85 -0.61
N LEU A 225 -27.05 -6.31 0.61
CA LEU A 225 -27.95 -5.61 1.53
C LEU A 225 -27.35 -4.25 1.88
N VAL A 226 -28.12 -3.18 1.76
CA VAL A 226 -27.67 -1.83 2.08
C VAL A 226 -28.67 -1.23 3.07
N GLY A 227 -28.17 -0.52 4.08
CA GLY A 227 -28.97 0.40 4.89
C GLY A 227 -29.34 1.64 4.08
N ASP A 228 -29.08 2.83 4.61
CA ASP A 228 -29.49 4.07 3.95
C ASP A 228 -28.45 4.52 2.92
N LEU A 229 -28.79 4.35 1.63
CA LEU A 229 -27.93 4.73 0.51
C LEU A 229 -28.13 6.20 0.11
N THR A 230 -27.04 6.96 0.17
CA THR A 230 -26.94 8.29 -0.45
C THR A 230 -26.03 8.25 -1.68
N MET A 231 -26.54 8.73 -2.82
CA MET A 231 -25.79 8.75 -4.08
C MET A 231 -25.93 10.09 -4.80
N GLY A 232 -24.81 10.72 -5.12
CA GLY A 232 -24.71 11.90 -5.98
C GLY A 232 -24.01 11.54 -7.29
N VAL A 233 -24.45 12.14 -8.40
CA VAL A 233 -23.85 11.94 -9.73
C VAL A 233 -23.38 13.30 -10.25
N GLY A 234 -22.14 13.37 -10.71
CA GLY A 234 -21.53 14.54 -11.30
C GLY A 234 -22.19 14.91 -12.65
N PRO A 235 -22.07 16.17 -13.09
CA PRO A 235 -22.60 16.60 -14.37
C PRO A 235 -21.91 15.84 -15.53
N THR A 236 -22.73 15.39 -16.48
CA THR A 236 -22.31 14.74 -17.75
C THR A 236 -22.01 15.74 -18.85
#